data_AF-A0A9P0CP29-F1
#
_entry.id   AF-A0A9P0CP29-F1
#
_cell.length_a   1.000
_cell.length_b   1.000
_cell.length_c   1.000
_cell.angle_alpha   90.00
_cell.angle_beta   90.00
_cell.angle_gamma   90.00
#
_symmetry.space_group_name_H-M   'P 1'
#
loop_
_entity.id
_entity.type
_entity.pdbx_description
1 polymer ?
#
loop_
_entity_poly.entity_id
_entity_poly.type
_entity_poly.pdbx_seq_one_letter_code
_entity_poly.pdbx_strand_id
1 'polypeptide(L)'
;MSLFGDFARSSREVAAEFNRKHPQRASIIHGKAAAINALFNETGSVIKIHQNGQPRIIHPHPEDNEKLVANRENPLMSLRNLSSQLNITNDTITRCFIRHKPYKPKFLHTLKKAMRIKD
;
A
#
# COMPACT_ATOMS: atom_id res chain seq x y z
N MET A 1 16.41 10.38 -26.12
CA MET A 1 15.79 11.67 -26.48
C MET A 1 15.70 12.49 -25.20
N SER A 2 16.44 13.59 -25.08
CA SER A 2 16.62 14.28 -23.80
C SER A 2 15.53 15.34 -23.60
N LEU A 3 14.63 15.10 -22.64
CA LEU A 3 13.63 16.09 -22.25
C LEU A 3 14.26 17.20 -21.41
N PHE A 4 14.08 18.42 -21.89
CA PHE A 4 14.31 19.68 -21.21
C PHE A 4 13.04 20.52 -21.46
N GLY A 5 12.60 21.32 -20.49
CA GLY A 5 11.36 22.11 -20.62
C GLY A 5 11.33 22.99 -21.86
N ASP A 6 10.17 23.57 -22.20
CA ASP A 6 9.99 24.36 -23.42
C ASP A 6 11.19 25.30 -23.64
N PHE A 7 11.96 25.02 -24.70
CA PHE A 7 13.13 25.78 -25.20
C PHE A 7 14.51 25.58 -24.55
N ALA A 8 14.69 24.78 -23.50
CA ALA A 8 16.01 24.55 -22.92
C ALA A 8 16.78 23.41 -23.65
N ARG A 9 18.09 23.58 -23.86
CA ARG A 9 18.96 22.58 -24.54
C ARG A 9 19.78 21.75 -23.56
N SER A 10 19.89 22.18 -22.31
CA SER A 10 20.66 21.48 -21.27
C SER A 10 20.12 21.69 -19.86
N SER A 11 20.48 20.79 -18.93
CA SER A 11 20.15 20.91 -17.51
C SER A 11 20.78 22.13 -16.84
N ARG A 12 21.89 22.66 -17.40
CA ARG A 12 22.52 23.90 -16.94
C ARG A 12 21.67 25.12 -17.30
N GLU A 13 21.15 25.16 -18.52
CA GLU A 13 20.26 26.23 -18.97
C GLU A 13 18.96 26.24 -18.16
N VAL A 14 18.37 25.07 -17.92
CA VAL A 14 17.18 24.93 -17.07
C VAL A 14 17.43 25.48 -15.66
N ALA A 15 18.56 25.12 -15.05
CA ALA A 15 18.89 25.60 -13.70
C ALA A 15 19.16 27.12 -13.68
N ALA A 16 19.89 27.64 -14.66
CA ALA A 16 20.19 29.07 -14.77
C ALA A 16 18.91 29.89 -14.99
N GLU A 17 18.03 29.43 -15.88
CA GLU A 17 16.76 30.10 -16.17
C GLU A 17 15.80 30.04 -14.98
N PHE A 18 15.72 28.90 -14.29
CA PHE A 18 14.93 28.77 -13.07
C PHE A 18 15.40 29.71 -11.97
N ASN A 19 16.72 29.78 -11.73
CA ASN A 19 17.30 30.68 -10.72
C ASN A 19 17.09 32.15 -11.08
N ARG A 20 17.18 32.50 -12.38
CA ARG A 20 16.89 33.86 -12.87
C ARG A 20 15.42 34.24 -12.69
N LYS A 21 14.49 33.33 -12.96
CA LYS A 21 13.03 33.56 -12.83
C LYS A 21 12.54 33.55 -11.38
N HIS A 22 13.25 32.86 -10.49
CA HIS A 22 12.87 32.69 -9.08
C HIS A 22 14.00 33.05 -8.11
N PRO A 23 14.49 34.31 -8.10
CA PRO A 23 15.60 34.74 -7.24
C PRO A 23 15.28 34.65 -5.74
N GLN A 24 14.00 34.65 -5.38
CA GLN A 24 13.52 34.52 -4.00
C GLN A 24 13.60 33.10 -3.43
N ARG A 25 13.90 32.09 -4.27
CA ARG A 25 14.03 30.69 -3.85
C ARG A 25 15.50 30.31 -3.73
N ALA A 26 15.77 29.23 -3.00
CA ALA A 26 17.10 28.62 -2.98
C ALA A 26 17.51 28.22 -4.40
N SER A 27 18.71 28.66 -4.82
CA SER A 27 19.24 28.36 -6.15
C SER A 27 19.36 26.84 -6.35
N ILE A 28 18.87 26.35 -7.48
CA ILE A 28 19.02 24.95 -7.86
C ILE A 28 20.32 24.75 -8.64
N ILE A 29 20.97 23.62 -8.41
CA ILE A 29 22.14 23.19 -9.18
C ILE A 29 21.70 22.36 -10.40
N HIS A 30 22.48 22.40 -11.48
CA HIS A 30 22.19 21.66 -12.72
C HIS A 30 21.99 20.15 -12.50
N GLY A 31 22.67 19.55 -11.51
CA GLY A 31 22.49 18.14 -11.13
C GLY A 31 21.07 17.82 -10.66
N LYS A 32 20.39 18.75 -9.97
CA LYS A 32 18.99 18.56 -9.57
C LYS A 32 18.05 18.57 -10.77
N ALA A 33 18.27 19.48 -11.72
CA ALA A 33 17.51 19.52 -12.96
C ALA A 33 17.70 18.23 -13.78
N ALA A 34 18.93 17.74 -13.87
CA ALA A 34 19.24 16.47 -14.54
C ALA A 34 18.55 15.27 -13.87
N ALA A 35 18.55 15.20 -12.53
CA ALA A 35 17.91 14.12 -11.78
C ALA A 35 16.39 14.10 -11.96
N ILE A 36 15.73 15.27 -12.02
CA ILE A 36 14.30 15.38 -12.29
C ILE A 36 13.98 14.91 -13.71
N ASN A 37 14.78 15.32 -14.69
CA ASN A 37 14.59 14.87 -16.08
C ASN A 37 14.82 13.36 -16.23
N ALA A 38 15.81 12.80 -15.52
CA ALA A 38 16.03 11.36 -15.48
C ALA A 38 14.82 10.62 -14.90
N LEU A 39 14.29 11.09 -13.76
CA LEU A 39 13.09 10.52 -13.14
C LEU A 39 11.88 10.58 -14.07
N PHE A 40 11.69 11.70 -14.77
CA PHE A 40 10.58 11.86 -15.71
C PHE A 40 10.73 10.94 -16.93
N ASN A 41 11.93 10.80 -17.49
CA ASN A 41 12.16 9.88 -18.60
C ASN A 41 11.91 8.42 -18.21
N GLU A 42 12.23 8.05 -16.97
CA GLU A 42 12.06 6.69 -16.46
C GLU A 42 10.60 6.38 -16.07
N THR A 43 9.91 7.35 -15.46
CA THR A 43 8.61 7.09 -14.80
C THR A 43 7.42 7.85 -15.41
N GLY A 44 7.67 8.80 -16.33
CA GLY A 44 6.67 9.74 -16.83
C GLY A 44 6.18 10.74 -15.78
N SER A 45 6.81 10.79 -14.59
CA SER A 45 6.43 11.64 -13.46
C SER A 45 7.63 12.37 -12.88
N VAL A 46 7.42 13.61 -12.43
CA VAL A 46 8.43 14.40 -11.69
C VAL A 46 8.29 14.24 -10.17
N ILE A 47 7.21 13.58 -9.72
CA ILE A 47 6.96 13.32 -8.31
C ILE A 47 7.73 12.07 -7.92
N LYS A 48 8.71 12.24 -7.04
CA LYS A 48 9.40 11.11 -6.42
C LYS A 48 8.40 10.41 -5.50
N ILE A 49 7.77 9.36 -5.99
CA ILE A 49 6.96 8.48 -5.15
C ILE A 49 7.93 7.95 -4.09
N HIS A 50 7.74 8.34 -2.84
CA HIS A 50 8.46 7.72 -1.75
C HIS A 50 8.17 6.23 -1.86
N GLN A 51 9.20 5.43 -2.16
CA GLN A 51 9.19 4.02 -1.82
C GLN A 51 9.20 3.99 -0.30
N ASN A 52 8.04 4.26 0.32
CA ASN A 52 7.77 3.96 1.71
C ASN A 52 8.22 2.52 1.85
N GLY A 53 9.31 2.33 2.60
CA GLY A 53 10.13 1.13 2.54
C GLY A 53 9.23 -0.08 2.37
N GLN A 54 9.50 -0.89 1.34
CA GLN A 54 8.78 -2.14 1.13
C GLN A 54 8.51 -2.69 2.51
N PRO A 55 7.24 -2.86 2.92
CA PRO A 55 7.02 -3.32 4.26
C PRO A 55 7.81 -4.64 4.31
N ARG A 56 8.55 -4.89 5.38
CA ARG A 56 9.08 -6.23 5.64
C ARG A 56 7.85 -7.11 5.90
N ILE A 57 7.06 -7.32 4.86
CA ILE A 57 6.01 -8.28 4.83
C ILE A 57 6.82 -9.56 4.69
N ILE A 58 7.12 -10.17 5.82
CA ILE A 58 7.05 -11.62 5.88
C ILE A 58 5.59 -11.87 5.50
N HIS A 59 5.32 -11.93 4.19
CA HIS A 59 4.03 -12.34 3.70
C HIS A 59 3.89 -13.74 4.28
N PRO A 60 2.85 -14.00 5.08
CA PRO A 60 2.38 -15.38 5.20
C PRO A 60 2.30 -15.87 3.76
N HIS A 61 2.90 -17.03 3.49
CA HIS A 61 2.88 -17.58 2.14
C HIS A 61 1.42 -17.58 1.66
N PRO A 62 1.10 -17.35 0.38
CA PRO A 62 -0.29 -17.37 -0.09
C PRO A 62 -1.05 -18.62 0.38
N GLU A 63 -0.34 -19.75 0.47
CA GLU A 63 -0.83 -21.01 1.06
C GLU A 63 -1.19 -20.92 2.55
N ASP A 64 -0.47 -20.15 3.35
CA ASP A 64 -0.76 -19.94 4.78
C ASP A 64 -2.09 -19.20 4.97
N ASN A 65 -2.37 -18.25 4.08
CA ASN A 65 -3.66 -17.57 4.06
C ASN A 65 -4.80 -18.51 3.66
N GLU A 66 -4.60 -19.37 2.66
CA GLU A 66 -5.60 -20.37 2.28
C GLU A 66 -5.86 -21.37 3.41
N LYS A 67 -4.81 -21.86 4.08
CA LYS A 67 -4.91 -22.75 5.25
C LYS A 67 -5.66 -22.09 6.42
N LEU A 68 -5.43 -20.80 6.67
CA LEU A 68 -6.12 -20.04 7.71
C LEU A 68 -7.58 -19.74 7.36
N VAL A 69 -7.88 -19.50 6.09
CA VAL A 69 -9.25 -19.28 5.60
C VAL A 69 -10.05 -20.59 5.60
N ALA A 70 -9.41 -21.74 5.34
CA ALA A 70 -10.04 -23.05 5.45
C ALA A 70 -10.50 -23.37 6.89
N ASN A 71 -9.85 -22.79 7.91
CA ASN A 71 -10.24 -22.96 9.31
C ASN A 71 -11.33 -21.97 9.79
N ARG A 72 -12.08 -21.36 8.86
CA ARG A 72 -13.28 -20.56 9.16
C ARG A 72 -14.37 -21.37 9.87
N GLU A 73 -14.36 -22.69 9.71
CA GLU A 73 -15.36 -23.60 10.26
C GLU A 73 -15.24 -23.81 11.77
N ASN A 74 -14.10 -23.44 12.39
CA ASN A 74 -13.92 -23.56 13.85
C ASN A 74 -13.43 -22.26 14.50
N PRO A 75 -14.31 -21.26 14.68
CA PRO A 75 -13.97 -19.99 15.32
C PRO A 75 -13.56 -20.10 16.80
N LEU A 76 -13.81 -21.24 17.45
CA LEU A 76 -13.52 -21.46 18.86
C LEU A 76 -12.11 -22.06 19.09
N MET A 77 -11.41 -22.42 18.02
CA MET A 77 -10.07 -22.99 18.12
C MET A 77 -9.07 -21.95 18.64
N SER A 78 -8.26 -22.35 19.63
CA SER A 78 -7.21 -21.48 20.17
C SER A 78 -6.10 -21.25 19.14
N LEU A 79 -5.48 -20.06 19.18
CA LEU A 79 -4.37 -19.72 18.30
C LEU A 79 -3.18 -20.68 18.47
N ARG A 80 -2.93 -21.17 19.69
CA ARG A 80 -1.88 -22.15 19.97
C ARG A 80 -2.13 -23.49 19.24
N ASN A 81 -3.37 -23.96 19.25
CA ASN A 81 -3.73 -25.19 18.55
C ASN A 81 -3.63 -25.00 17.04
N LEU A 82 -4.09 -23.84 16.54
CA LEU A 82 -4.00 -23.47 15.13
C LEU A 82 -2.56 -23.37 14.64
N SER A 83 -1.68 -22.78 15.46
CA SER A 83 -0.24 -22.69 15.22
C SER A 83 0.40 -24.06 15.11
N SER A 84 0.01 -24.99 15.98
CA SER A 84 0.53 -26.36 15.97
C SER A 84 0.02 -27.16 14.77
N GLN A 85 -1.24 -26.99 14.38
CA GLN A 85 -1.84 -27.70 13.24
C GLN A 85 -1.30 -27.23 11.89
N LEU A 86 -1.10 -25.91 11.75
CA LEU A 86 -0.69 -25.30 10.48
C LEU A 86 0.82 -25.10 10.37
N ASN A 87 1.57 -25.32 11.45
CA ASN A 87 2.99 -24.99 11.56
C ASN A 87 3.28 -23.51 11.24
N ILE A 88 2.36 -22.62 11.65
CA ILE A 88 2.45 -21.17 11.45
C ILE A 88 2.62 -20.53 12.82
N THR A 89 3.44 -19.48 12.94
CA THR A 89 3.60 -18.76 14.20
C THR A 89 2.31 -18.02 14.61
N ASN A 90 2.06 -17.92 15.92
CA ASN A 90 0.91 -17.16 16.45
C ASN A 90 0.86 -15.71 15.96
N ASP A 91 2.02 -15.08 15.78
CA ASP A 91 2.15 -13.71 15.26
C ASP A 91 1.66 -13.61 13.82
N THR A 92 2.07 -14.53 12.95
CA THR A 92 1.60 -14.60 11.57
C THR A 92 0.10 -14.85 11.49
N ILE A 93 -0.43 -15.77 12.29
CA ILE A 93 -1.88 -16.03 12.39
C ILE A 93 -2.64 -14.76 12.80
N THR A 94 -2.14 -14.06 13.82
CA THR A 94 -2.76 -12.83 14.35
C THR A 94 -2.79 -11.74 13.29
N ARG A 95 -1.67 -11.52 12.59
CA ARG A 95 -1.60 -10.56 11.48
C ARG A 95 -2.57 -10.92 10.35
N CYS A 96 -2.68 -12.19 9.99
CA CYS A 96 -3.65 -12.68 9.00
C CYS A 96 -5.09 -12.40 9.44
N PHE A 97 -5.44 -12.68 10.69
CA PHE A 97 -6.80 -12.47 11.21
C PHE A 97 -7.19 -10.99 11.23
N ILE A 98 -6.28 -10.10 11.65
CA ILE A 98 -6.50 -8.65 11.62
C ILE A 98 -6.73 -8.16 10.19
N ARG A 99 -5.91 -8.62 9.24
CA ARG A 99 -5.96 -8.19 7.84
C ARG A 99 -7.21 -8.70 7.10
N HIS A 100 -7.55 -9.98 7.28
CA HIS A 100 -8.55 -10.66 6.47
C HIS A 100 -9.92 -10.82 7.15
N LYS A 101 -10.01 -10.60 8.47
CA LYS A 101 -11.23 -10.72 9.27
C LYS A 101 -12.06 -11.96 8.88
N PRO A 102 -11.49 -13.17 9.01
CA PRO A 102 -12.07 -14.37 8.44
C PRO A 102 -13.45 -14.72 9.02
N TYR A 103 -13.73 -14.32 10.26
CA TYR A 103 -15.01 -14.54 10.92
C TYR A 103 -15.93 -13.34 10.72
N LYS A 104 -17.00 -13.56 9.94
CA LYS A 104 -18.09 -12.60 9.81
C LYS A 104 -19.26 -13.07 10.68
N PRO A 105 -19.80 -12.21 11.58
CA PRO A 105 -20.98 -12.58 12.34
C PRO A 105 -22.13 -12.87 11.36
N LYS A 106 -22.75 -14.04 11.50
CA LYS A 106 -24.00 -14.37 10.81
C LYS A 106 -25.15 -13.94 11.71
N PHE A 107 -26.07 -13.14 11.18
CA PHE A 107 -27.31 -12.83 11.90
C PHE A 107 -28.18 -14.09 11.90
N LEU A 108 -28.41 -14.66 13.09
CA LEU A 108 -29.19 -15.89 13.26
C LEU A 108 -30.71 -15.65 13.10
N HIS A 109 -31.16 -14.40 13.26
CA HIS A 109 -32.56 -14.04 13.19
C HIS A 109 -32.80 -13.03 12.06
N THR A 110 -33.73 -13.35 11.17
CA THR A 110 -34.44 -12.34 10.40
C THR A 110 -35.57 -11.83 11.28
N LEU A 111 -35.55 -10.54 11.64
CA LEU A 111 -36.71 -9.90 12.24
C LEU A 111 -37.87 -10.05 11.24
N LYS A 112 -38.79 -11.00 11.51
CA LYS A 112 -40.04 -11.07 10.75
C LYS A 112 -40.76 -9.76 11.01
N LYS A 113 -41.07 -9.04 9.92
CA LYS A 113 -41.85 -7.80 9.94
C LYS A 113 -43.05 -8.02 10.85
N ALA A 114 -43.13 -7.27 11.94
CA ALA A 114 -44.21 -7.38 12.92
C ALA A 114 -45.55 -7.36 12.17
N MET A 115 -46.32 -8.44 12.28
CA MET A 115 -47.73 -8.37 11.90
C MET A 115 -48.36 -7.35 12.83
N ARG A 116 -48.84 -6.24 12.25
CA ARG A 116 -49.71 -5.31 12.97
C ARG A 116 -50.90 -6.13 13.46
N ILE A 117 -50.99 -6.33 14.76
CA ILE A 117 -52.25 -6.71 15.39
C ILE A 117 -53.17 -5.54 15.09
N LYS A 118 -54.17 -5.77 14.22
CA LYS A 118 -55.27 -4.84 14.06
C LYS A 118 -56.20 -5.10 15.25
N ASP A 119 -56.41 -4.06 16.04
CA ASP A 119 -57.53 -3.95 16.97
C ASP A 119 -58.87 -4.00 16.21
#